data_AF-A0A934RU09-F1
#
_entry.id   AF-A0A934RU09-F1
#
_cell.length_a   1.000
_cell.length_b   1.000
_cell.length_c   1.000
_cell.angle_alpha   90.00
_cell.angle_beta   90.00
_cell.angle_gamma   90.00
#
_symmetry.space_group_name_H-M   'P 1'
#
loop_
_entity.id
_entity.type
_entity.pdbx_description
1 polymer ?
#
loop_
_entity_poly.entity_id
_entity_poly.type
_entity_poly.pdbx_seq_one_letter_code
_entity_poly.pdbx_strand_id
1 'polypeptide(L)'
;MMDGRTKATYLLAAGLFCLAASLAYFSWVFARAADKLPSLVGDAKEIQAKLDPAVEEVRGVREIVPDILEQVELVRADIPPILEEVSAIRGEVPAVLEEAALYRETIPMLLEEAALYREQIPLLVEQVEAVREQIPPVVEELSKIRETIPDILAEVEAVRAAVPGYLDQAEGIAGDLESVGKKAGEGAVQGVMTGIIKAPVSIVSNIGDNVLNSSELNDEERERTREVSIELLTSGIPGNVREWKSQQSKSRGSVTLLDKSESNGKVCVTLRVEILRRIKKVAEGTVVVCREGEGAWEIVESR
;
A
#
# COMPACT_ATOMS: atom_id res chain seq x y z
N MET A 1 -124.19 -77.45 54.80
CA MET A 1 -123.97 -78.69 54.05
C MET A 1 -123.72 -78.34 52.59
N MET A 2 -122.46 -78.38 52.14
CA MET A 2 -122.07 -78.46 50.72
C MET A 2 -121.02 -79.58 50.63
N ASP A 3 -121.32 -80.59 49.81
CA ASP A 3 -120.68 -81.90 49.71
C ASP A 3 -119.18 -81.82 49.31
N GLY A 4 -118.32 -82.66 49.88
CA GLY A 4 -116.85 -82.56 49.74
C GLY A 4 -116.34 -82.76 48.30
N ARG A 5 -117.12 -83.43 47.44
CA ARG A 5 -116.79 -83.62 46.02
C ARG A 5 -116.85 -82.35 45.19
N THR A 6 -117.77 -81.41 45.48
CA THR A 6 -117.91 -80.19 44.66
C THR A 6 -116.75 -79.22 44.88
N LYS A 7 -116.19 -79.13 46.10
CA LYS A 7 -115.03 -78.28 46.41
C LYS A 7 -113.77 -78.65 45.61
N ALA A 8 -113.50 -79.95 45.45
CA ALA A 8 -112.36 -80.43 44.67
C ALA A 8 -112.48 -80.09 43.18
N THR A 9 -113.68 -80.20 42.61
CA THR A 9 -113.95 -79.84 41.21
C THR A 9 -113.82 -78.34 40.96
N TYR A 10 -114.27 -77.50 41.91
CA TYR A 10 -114.09 -76.03 41.83
C TYR A 10 -112.62 -75.61 41.95
N LEU A 11 -111.81 -76.28 42.79
CA LEU A 11 -110.36 -76.03 42.88
C LEU A 11 -109.63 -76.42 41.59
N LEU A 12 -110.01 -77.54 40.98
CA LEU A 12 -109.46 -77.99 39.69
C LEU A 12 -109.83 -77.01 38.56
N ALA A 13 -111.10 -76.57 38.50
CA ALA A 13 -111.56 -75.57 37.54
C ALA A 13 -110.84 -74.21 37.71
N ALA A 14 -110.63 -73.77 38.96
CA ALA A 14 -109.86 -72.56 39.25
C ALA A 14 -108.38 -72.70 38.84
N GLY A 15 -107.77 -73.87 39.08
CA GLY A 15 -106.40 -74.17 38.62
C GLY A 15 -106.27 -74.17 37.10
N LEU A 16 -107.22 -74.77 36.39
CA LEU A 16 -107.31 -74.74 34.92
C LEU A 16 -107.49 -73.31 34.38
N PHE A 17 -108.33 -72.51 35.04
CA PHE A 17 -108.53 -71.11 34.66
C PHE A 17 -107.26 -70.27 34.88
N CYS A 18 -106.57 -70.44 36.00
CA CYS A 18 -105.28 -69.81 36.25
C CYS A 18 -104.22 -70.22 35.22
N LEU A 19 -104.16 -71.52 34.87
CA LEU A 19 -103.24 -72.01 33.84
C LEU A 19 -103.57 -71.41 32.47
N ALA A 20 -104.84 -71.37 32.09
CA ALA A 20 -105.29 -70.74 30.85
C ALA A 20 -104.97 -69.23 30.82
N ALA A 21 -105.18 -68.52 31.94
CA ALA A 21 -104.83 -67.11 32.07
C ALA A 21 -103.31 -66.87 31.99
N SER A 22 -102.50 -67.72 32.62
CA SER A 22 -101.04 -67.67 32.51
C SER A 22 -100.55 -67.96 31.09
N LEU A 23 -101.14 -68.93 30.39
CA LEU A 23 -100.82 -69.22 28.99
C LEU A 23 -101.22 -68.08 28.06
N ALA A 24 -102.40 -67.47 28.26
CA ALA A 24 -102.84 -66.31 27.49
C ALA A 24 -101.93 -65.09 27.73
N TYR A 25 -101.56 -64.82 28.99
CA TYR A 25 -100.63 -63.75 29.33
C TYR A 25 -99.24 -63.99 28.74
N PHE A 26 -98.71 -65.21 28.85
CA PHE A 26 -97.44 -65.59 28.25
C PHE A 26 -97.48 -65.46 26.72
N SER A 27 -98.54 -65.90 26.07
CA SER A 27 -98.72 -65.76 24.62
C SER A 27 -98.78 -64.29 24.19
N TRP A 28 -99.39 -63.42 24.98
CA TRP A 28 -99.44 -61.99 24.71
C TRP A 28 -98.07 -61.32 24.87
N VAL A 29 -97.34 -61.65 25.94
CA VAL A 29 -95.97 -61.17 26.16
C VAL A 29 -95.02 -61.68 25.07
N PHE A 30 -95.17 -62.95 24.68
CA PHE A 30 -94.39 -63.57 23.61
C PHE A 30 -94.68 -62.92 22.25
N ALA A 31 -95.95 -62.66 21.91
CA ALA A 31 -96.31 -61.94 20.69
C ALA A 31 -95.72 -60.52 20.68
N ARG A 32 -95.81 -59.80 21.80
CA ARG A 32 -95.23 -58.45 21.94
C ARG A 32 -93.69 -58.44 21.84
N ALA A 33 -93.04 -59.52 22.28
CA ALA A 33 -91.60 -59.70 22.11
C ALA A 33 -91.26 -60.06 20.65
N ALA A 34 -92.06 -60.93 20.02
CA ALA A 34 -91.90 -61.34 18.63
C ALA A 34 -92.09 -60.17 17.65
N ASP A 35 -93.00 -59.23 17.94
CA ASP A 35 -93.21 -58.01 17.15
C ASP A 35 -91.96 -57.11 17.06
N LYS A 36 -91.03 -57.22 18.01
CA LYS A 36 -89.76 -56.45 18.01
C LYS A 36 -88.62 -57.14 17.29
N LEU A 37 -88.74 -58.44 16.97
CA LEU A 37 -87.69 -59.17 16.25
C LEU A 37 -87.44 -58.59 14.84
N PRO A 38 -88.46 -58.22 14.04
CA PRO A 38 -88.23 -57.65 12.72
C PRO A 38 -87.46 -56.32 12.74
N SER A 39 -87.70 -55.46 13.74
CA SER A 39 -86.98 -54.17 13.85
C SER A 39 -85.51 -54.37 14.19
N LEU A 40 -85.18 -55.29 15.11
CA LEU A 40 -83.79 -55.63 15.43
C LEU A 40 -83.06 -56.24 14.24
N VAL A 41 -83.74 -57.07 13.44
CA VAL A 41 -83.20 -57.60 12.18
C VAL A 41 -83.03 -56.49 11.14
N GLY A 42 -83.91 -55.50 11.10
CA GLY A 42 -83.80 -54.30 10.27
C GLY A 42 -82.59 -53.45 10.65
N ASP A 43 -82.46 -53.11 11.94
CA ASP A 43 -81.34 -52.34 12.48
C ASP A 43 -80.00 -53.06 12.23
N ALA A 44 -79.96 -54.38 12.44
CA ALA A 44 -78.78 -55.20 12.14
C ALA A 44 -78.39 -55.15 10.65
N LYS A 45 -79.36 -55.15 9.73
CA LYS A 45 -79.10 -55.00 8.29
C LYS A 45 -78.62 -53.60 7.92
N GLU A 46 -79.16 -52.55 8.55
CA GLU A 46 -78.70 -51.17 8.33
C GLU A 46 -77.26 -50.98 8.84
N ILE A 47 -76.94 -51.54 10.00
CA ILE A 47 -75.56 -51.54 10.53
C ILE A 47 -74.63 -52.28 9.57
N GLN A 48 -75.02 -53.45 9.09
CA GLN A 48 -74.23 -54.20 8.11
C GLN A 48 -73.98 -53.39 6.83
N ALA A 49 -75.03 -52.74 6.29
CA ALA A 49 -74.93 -51.93 5.09
C ALA A 49 -74.00 -50.71 5.24
N LYS A 50 -73.80 -50.20 6.46
CA LYS A 50 -72.83 -49.12 6.76
C LYS A 50 -71.45 -49.65 7.13
N LEU A 51 -71.37 -50.86 7.69
CA LEU A 51 -70.12 -51.47 8.10
C LEU A 51 -69.29 -51.92 6.88
N ASP A 52 -69.94 -52.50 5.87
CA ASP A 52 -69.28 -52.95 4.65
C ASP A 52 -68.43 -51.85 3.96
N PRO A 53 -68.97 -50.65 3.65
CA PRO A 53 -68.16 -49.58 3.05
C PRO A 53 -67.10 -49.03 4.00
N ALA A 54 -67.37 -48.93 5.30
CA ALA A 54 -66.39 -48.47 6.27
C ALA A 54 -65.19 -49.43 6.40
N VAL A 55 -65.43 -50.74 6.31
CA VAL A 55 -64.38 -51.76 6.30
C VAL A 55 -63.51 -51.66 5.05
N GLU A 56 -64.13 -51.43 3.88
CA GLU A 56 -63.37 -51.22 2.64
C GLU A 56 -62.56 -49.93 2.64
N GLU A 57 -63.07 -48.83 3.19
CA GLU A 57 -62.30 -47.59 3.39
C GLU A 57 -61.09 -47.82 4.32
N VAL A 58 -61.29 -48.50 5.45
CA VAL A 58 -60.21 -48.86 6.37
C VAL A 58 -59.18 -49.75 5.68
N ARG A 59 -59.61 -50.66 4.81
CA ARG A 59 -58.71 -51.50 4.02
C ARG A 59 -57.89 -50.65 3.05
N GLY A 60 -58.51 -49.74 2.32
CA GLY A 60 -57.82 -48.82 1.40
C GLY A 60 -56.80 -47.94 2.13
N VAL A 61 -57.15 -47.40 3.31
CA VAL A 61 -56.20 -46.65 4.15
C VAL A 61 -55.05 -47.54 4.58
N ARG A 62 -55.32 -48.78 5.02
CA ARG A 62 -54.28 -49.72 5.46
C ARG A 62 -53.32 -50.13 4.34
N GLU A 63 -53.77 -50.15 3.10
CA GLU A 63 -52.92 -50.43 1.93
C GLU A 63 -51.97 -49.26 1.60
N ILE A 64 -52.39 -48.00 1.79
CA ILE A 64 -51.60 -46.81 1.44
C ILE A 64 -50.68 -46.35 2.59
N VAL A 65 -51.05 -46.60 3.85
CA VAL A 65 -50.25 -46.20 5.03
C VAL A 65 -48.79 -46.65 4.98
N PRO A 66 -48.46 -47.90 4.58
CA PRO A 66 -47.06 -48.34 4.45
C PRO A 66 -46.24 -47.48 3.49
N ASP A 67 -46.78 -47.17 2.31
CA ASP A 67 -46.10 -46.36 1.29
C ASP A 67 -45.86 -44.92 1.78
N ILE A 68 -46.84 -44.33 2.49
CA ILE A 68 -46.69 -43.01 3.11
C ILE A 68 -45.60 -43.04 4.18
N LEU A 69 -45.56 -44.09 5.00
CA LEU A 69 -44.54 -44.23 6.04
C LEU A 69 -43.15 -44.37 5.43
N GLU A 70 -42.99 -45.14 4.35
CA GLU A 70 -41.73 -45.25 3.62
C GLU A 70 -41.29 -43.90 3.05
N GLN A 71 -42.19 -43.14 2.43
CA GLN A 71 -41.89 -41.79 1.94
C GLN A 71 -41.50 -40.83 3.06
N VAL A 72 -42.17 -40.89 4.21
CA VAL A 72 -41.83 -40.07 5.38
C VAL A 72 -40.43 -40.42 5.89
N GLU A 73 -40.06 -41.70 5.93
CA GLU A 73 -38.73 -42.11 6.34
C GLU A 73 -37.64 -41.68 5.34
N LEU A 74 -37.91 -41.75 4.04
CA LEU A 74 -37.01 -41.21 3.01
C LEU A 74 -36.81 -39.69 3.17
N VAL A 75 -37.90 -38.92 3.32
CA VAL A 75 -37.81 -37.48 3.55
C VAL A 75 -37.05 -37.17 4.84
N ARG A 76 -37.28 -37.94 5.91
CA ARG A 76 -36.53 -37.80 7.16
C ARG A 76 -35.05 -38.13 7.02
N ALA A 77 -34.69 -39.05 6.13
CA ALA A 77 -33.30 -39.38 5.84
C ALA A 77 -32.61 -38.29 5.01
N ASP A 78 -33.34 -37.62 4.11
CA ASP A 78 -32.79 -36.58 3.21
C ASP A 78 -32.67 -35.20 3.88
N ILE A 79 -33.50 -34.89 4.88
CA ILE A 79 -33.45 -33.59 5.57
C ILE A 79 -32.08 -33.33 6.24
N PRO A 80 -31.50 -34.25 7.03
CA PRO A 80 -30.20 -34.04 7.68
C PRO A 80 -29.05 -33.68 6.73
N PRO A 81 -28.76 -34.42 5.64
CA PRO A 81 -27.67 -34.07 4.74
C PRO A 81 -27.89 -32.71 4.04
N ILE A 82 -29.13 -32.37 3.67
CA ILE A 82 -29.45 -31.04 3.12
C ILE A 82 -29.15 -29.93 4.14
N LEU A 83 -29.49 -30.15 5.41
CA LEU A 83 -29.19 -29.18 6.48
C LEU A 83 -27.68 -29.03 6.72
N GLU A 84 -26.91 -30.12 6.62
CA GLU A 84 -25.44 -30.07 6.69
C GLU A 84 -24.86 -29.27 5.52
N GLU A 85 -25.31 -29.52 4.29
CA GLU A 85 -24.88 -28.78 3.10
C GLU A 85 -25.22 -27.28 3.21
N VAL A 86 -26.44 -26.94 3.64
CA VAL A 86 -26.84 -25.55 3.89
C VAL A 86 -25.97 -24.91 4.97
N SER A 87 -25.62 -25.64 6.02
CA SER A 87 -24.73 -25.16 7.07
C SER A 87 -23.31 -24.92 6.54
N ALA A 88 -22.79 -25.82 5.71
CA ALA A 88 -21.47 -25.68 5.07
C ALA A 88 -21.44 -24.44 4.17
N ILE A 89 -22.43 -24.28 3.29
CA ILE A 89 -22.56 -23.09 2.43
C ILE A 89 -22.64 -21.82 3.26
N ARG A 90 -23.44 -21.80 4.34
CA ARG A 90 -23.52 -20.65 5.25
C ARG A 90 -22.19 -20.34 5.94
N GLY A 91 -21.34 -21.33 6.16
CA GLY A 91 -20.00 -21.15 6.71
C GLY A 91 -19.01 -20.55 5.71
N GLU A 92 -19.15 -20.88 4.43
CA GLU A 92 -18.24 -20.41 3.36
C GLU A 92 -18.60 -19.02 2.82
N VAL A 93 -19.90 -18.69 2.73
CA VAL A 93 -20.38 -17.40 2.21
C VAL A 93 -19.70 -16.18 2.84
N PRO A 94 -19.49 -16.11 4.17
CA PRO A 94 -18.76 -15.00 4.79
C PRO A 94 -17.34 -14.80 4.26
N ALA A 95 -16.58 -15.88 4.07
CA ALA A 95 -15.21 -15.81 3.56
C ALA A 95 -15.18 -15.29 2.12
N VAL A 96 -16.09 -15.77 1.27
CA VAL A 96 -16.23 -15.28 -0.12
C VAL A 96 -16.61 -13.79 -0.15
N LEU A 97 -17.47 -13.35 0.76
CA LEU A 97 -17.85 -11.93 0.87
C LEU A 97 -16.70 -11.05 1.35
N GLU A 98 -15.88 -11.53 2.28
CA GLU A 98 -14.67 -10.84 2.75
C GLU A 98 -13.64 -10.69 1.62
N GLU A 99 -13.38 -11.77 0.88
CA GLU A 99 -12.49 -11.75 -0.28
C GLU A 99 -13.01 -10.78 -1.37
N ALA A 100 -14.32 -10.81 -1.65
CA ALA A 100 -14.93 -9.88 -2.59
C ALA A 100 -14.83 -8.41 -2.13
N ALA A 101 -14.88 -8.15 -0.81
CA ALA A 101 -14.69 -6.81 -0.27
C ALA A 101 -13.23 -6.35 -0.44
N LEU A 102 -12.25 -7.22 -0.15
CA LEU A 102 -10.83 -6.94 -0.38
C LEU A 102 -10.54 -6.60 -1.84
N TYR A 103 -11.13 -7.33 -2.79
CA TYR A 103 -10.99 -7.02 -4.22
C TYR A 103 -11.62 -5.68 -4.60
N ARG A 104 -12.76 -5.31 -4.01
CA ARG A 104 -13.38 -3.99 -4.25
C ARG A 104 -12.51 -2.84 -3.76
N GLU A 105 -11.70 -3.05 -2.74
CA GLU A 105 -10.77 -2.04 -2.23
C GLU A 105 -9.46 -2.01 -3.03
N THR A 106 -8.90 -3.17 -3.40
CA THR A 106 -7.59 -3.25 -4.06
C THR A 106 -7.62 -2.94 -5.55
N ILE A 107 -8.67 -3.34 -6.27
CA ILE A 107 -8.76 -3.11 -7.73
C ILE A 107 -8.70 -1.61 -8.09
N PRO A 108 -9.45 -0.69 -7.42
CA PRO A 108 -9.35 0.73 -7.70
C PRO A 108 -7.93 1.30 -7.50
N MET A 109 -7.22 0.89 -6.44
CA MET A 109 -5.85 1.35 -6.20
C MET A 109 -4.91 0.92 -7.31
N LEU A 110 -5.01 -0.33 -7.78
CA LEU A 110 -4.20 -0.84 -8.88
C LEU A 110 -4.52 -0.12 -10.20
N LEU A 111 -5.79 0.25 -10.42
CA LEU A 111 -6.20 1.02 -11.59
C LEU A 111 -5.65 2.45 -11.56
N GLU A 112 -5.60 3.08 -10.38
CA GLU A 112 -5.01 4.41 -10.20
C GLU A 112 -3.49 4.37 -10.45
N GLU A 113 -2.79 3.39 -9.90
CA GLU A 113 -1.36 3.19 -10.16
C GLU A 113 -1.08 2.92 -11.66
N ALA A 114 -1.90 2.09 -12.30
CA ALA A 114 -1.79 1.85 -13.74
C ALA A 114 -2.07 3.11 -14.57
N ALA A 115 -2.96 4.00 -14.12
CA ALA A 115 -3.21 5.28 -14.78
C ALA A 115 -1.99 6.21 -14.67
N LEU A 116 -1.37 6.29 -13.49
CA LEU A 116 -0.14 7.06 -13.29
C LEU A 116 0.99 6.57 -14.21
N TYR A 117 1.18 5.26 -14.33
CA TYR A 117 2.18 4.73 -15.26
C TYR A 117 1.86 5.03 -16.73
N ARG A 118 0.58 4.99 -17.13
CA ARG A 118 0.17 5.38 -18.49
C ARG A 118 0.48 6.84 -18.81
N GLU A 119 0.47 7.73 -17.81
CA GLU A 119 0.83 9.14 -17.98
C GLU A 119 2.35 9.36 -17.96
N GLN A 120 3.08 8.64 -17.08
CA GLN A 120 4.53 8.83 -16.91
C GLN A 120 5.37 8.20 -18.01
N ILE A 121 4.97 7.04 -18.54
CA ILE A 121 5.75 6.33 -19.57
C ILE A 121 5.96 7.19 -20.83
N PRO A 122 4.94 7.84 -21.42
CA PRO A 122 5.14 8.72 -22.56
C PRO A 122 6.13 9.86 -22.31
N LEU A 123 6.09 10.47 -21.11
CA LEU A 123 7.00 11.55 -20.73
C LEU A 123 8.45 11.06 -20.65
N LEU A 124 8.68 9.87 -20.07
CA LEU A 124 10.00 9.26 -20.04
C LEU A 124 10.50 8.91 -21.43
N VAL A 125 9.62 8.42 -22.31
CA VAL A 125 9.98 8.15 -23.72
C VAL A 125 10.38 9.43 -24.43
N GLU A 126 9.64 10.53 -24.26
CA GLU A 126 9.98 11.83 -24.84
C GLU A 126 11.33 12.35 -24.32
N GLN A 127 11.61 12.22 -23.02
CA GLN A 127 12.91 12.59 -22.45
C GLN A 127 14.05 11.75 -23.02
N VAL A 128 13.85 10.44 -23.19
CA VAL A 128 14.86 9.55 -23.77
C VAL A 128 15.13 9.92 -25.23
N GLU A 129 14.10 10.21 -26.02
CA GLU A 129 14.29 10.66 -27.41
C GLU A 129 15.01 12.02 -27.45
N ALA A 130 14.65 12.98 -26.59
CA ALA A 130 15.35 14.27 -26.52
C ALA A 130 16.84 14.12 -26.17
N VAL A 131 17.18 13.25 -25.22
CA VAL A 131 18.59 12.94 -24.89
C VAL A 131 19.28 12.26 -26.08
N ARG A 132 18.60 11.35 -26.76
CA ARG A 132 19.12 10.65 -27.93
C ARG A 132 19.43 11.60 -29.09
N GLU A 133 18.63 12.64 -29.28
CA GLU A 133 18.86 13.69 -30.27
C GLU A 133 20.03 14.62 -29.90
N GLN A 134 20.29 14.84 -28.61
CA GLN A 134 21.38 15.69 -28.13
C GLN A 134 22.75 15.01 -28.13
N ILE A 135 22.82 13.68 -28.06
CA ILE A 135 24.10 12.95 -28.02
C ILE A 135 24.92 13.14 -29.32
N PRO A 136 24.37 12.96 -30.54
CA PRO A 136 25.13 13.10 -31.79
C PRO A 136 25.89 14.43 -31.94
N PRO A 137 25.28 15.62 -31.74
CA PRO A 137 26.01 16.87 -31.89
C PRO A 137 27.14 17.03 -30.86
N VAL A 138 26.93 16.60 -29.60
CA VAL A 138 27.99 16.62 -28.57
C VAL A 138 29.15 15.71 -28.96
N VAL A 139 28.86 14.52 -29.51
CA VAL A 139 29.88 13.61 -30.01
C VAL A 139 30.64 14.22 -31.19
N GLU A 140 29.96 14.92 -32.09
CA GLU A 140 30.59 15.63 -33.21
C GLU A 140 31.50 16.76 -32.73
N GLU A 141 31.06 17.58 -31.78
CA GLU A 141 31.88 18.63 -31.17
C GLU A 141 33.11 18.06 -30.47
N LEU A 142 32.96 16.97 -29.72
CA LEU A 142 34.08 16.28 -29.09
C LEU A 142 35.07 15.72 -30.12
N SER A 143 34.60 15.26 -31.28
CA SER A 143 35.47 14.83 -32.38
C SER A 143 36.29 16.01 -32.90
N LYS A 144 35.65 17.16 -33.17
CA LYS A 144 36.32 18.38 -33.64
C LYS A 144 37.36 18.87 -32.64
N ILE A 145 37.05 18.88 -31.35
CA ILE A 145 38.01 19.24 -30.29
C ILE A 145 39.19 18.27 -30.28
N ARG A 146 38.95 16.97 -30.40
CA ARG A 146 40.03 15.98 -30.47
C ARG A 146 40.94 16.17 -31.68
N GLU A 147 40.40 16.60 -32.80
CA GLU A 147 41.16 16.91 -34.01
C GLU A 147 42.02 18.17 -33.86
N THR A 148 41.58 19.18 -33.10
CA THR A 148 42.32 20.45 -32.93
C THR A 148 43.36 20.42 -31.81
N ILE A 149 43.20 19.54 -30.81
CA ILE A 149 44.15 19.41 -29.69
C ILE A 149 45.61 19.22 -30.16
N PRO A 150 45.93 18.34 -31.14
CA PRO A 150 47.29 18.18 -31.65
C PRO A 150 47.91 19.48 -32.19
N ASP A 151 47.12 20.26 -32.93
CA ASP A 151 47.58 21.53 -33.50
C ASP A 151 47.87 22.57 -32.42
N ILE A 152 46.98 22.69 -31.43
CA ILE A 152 47.18 23.57 -30.27
C ILE A 152 48.43 23.15 -29.48
N LEU A 153 48.63 21.84 -29.26
CA LEU A 153 49.82 21.33 -28.58
C LEU A 153 51.10 21.64 -29.37
N ALA A 154 51.06 21.54 -30.70
CA ALA A 154 52.19 21.90 -31.55
C ALA A 154 52.50 23.41 -31.48
N GLU A 155 51.48 24.27 -31.47
CA GLU A 155 51.65 25.71 -31.31
C GLU A 155 52.21 26.07 -29.93
N VAL A 156 51.74 25.44 -28.86
CA VAL A 156 52.28 25.61 -27.50
C VAL A 156 53.75 25.20 -27.43
N GLU A 157 54.14 24.09 -28.05
CA GLU A 157 55.55 23.68 -28.12
C GLU A 157 56.40 24.67 -28.93
N ALA A 158 55.88 25.19 -30.04
CA ALA A 158 56.56 26.22 -30.83
C ALA A 158 56.77 27.53 -30.04
N VAL A 159 55.74 27.99 -29.32
CA VAL A 159 55.83 29.16 -28.43
C VAL A 159 56.83 28.89 -27.31
N ARG A 160 56.78 27.72 -26.67
CA ARG A 160 57.73 27.33 -25.61
C ARG A 160 59.18 27.35 -26.12
N ALA A 161 59.41 26.96 -27.37
CA ALA A 161 60.74 27.01 -27.99
C ALA A 161 61.18 28.45 -28.34
N ALA A 162 60.25 29.34 -28.71
CA ALA A 162 60.54 30.72 -29.09
C ALA A 162 60.73 31.67 -27.88
N VAL A 163 60.01 31.44 -26.77
CA VAL A 163 60.05 32.29 -25.57
C VAL A 163 61.46 32.53 -25.03
N PRO A 164 62.36 31.53 -24.89
CA PRO A 164 63.74 31.77 -24.46
C PRO A 164 64.47 32.81 -25.32
N GLY A 165 64.31 32.77 -26.65
CA GLY A 165 64.94 33.73 -27.55
C GLY A 165 64.40 35.16 -27.38
N TYR A 166 63.10 35.32 -27.08
CA TYR A 166 62.52 36.62 -26.75
C TYR A 166 62.95 37.12 -25.37
N LEU A 167 63.11 36.22 -24.40
CA LEU A 167 63.65 36.55 -23.08
C LEU A 167 65.12 36.98 -23.20
N ASP A 168 65.94 36.28 -23.97
CA ASP A 168 67.33 36.65 -24.25
C ASP A 168 67.41 38.02 -24.93
N GLN A 169 66.51 38.32 -25.88
CA GLN A 169 66.42 39.66 -26.49
C GLN A 169 66.01 40.73 -25.48
N ALA A 170 65.02 40.45 -24.63
CA ALA A 170 64.56 41.38 -23.61
C ALA A 170 65.65 41.64 -22.56
N GLU A 171 66.40 40.61 -22.15
CA GLU A 171 67.57 40.72 -21.28
C GLU A 171 68.69 41.52 -21.95
N GLY A 172 68.92 41.32 -23.24
CA GLY A 172 69.85 42.13 -24.04
C GLY A 172 69.47 43.61 -24.05
N ILE A 173 68.21 43.93 -24.35
CA ILE A 173 67.70 45.31 -24.31
C ILE A 173 67.76 45.89 -22.89
N ALA A 174 67.44 45.11 -21.86
CA ALA A 174 67.55 45.53 -20.48
C ALA A 174 69.00 45.81 -20.07
N GLY A 175 69.95 44.98 -20.52
CA GLY A 175 71.39 45.19 -20.33
C GLY A 175 71.90 46.43 -21.08
N ASP A 176 71.42 46.65 -22.30
CA ASP A 176 71.71 47.87 -23.06
C ASP A 176 71.15 49.10 -22.36
N LEU A 177 69.91 49.05 -21.86
CA LEU A 177 69.29 50.10 -21.05
C LEU A 177 70.00 50.32 -19.71
N GLU A 178 70.52 49.28 -19.06
CA GLU A 178 71.36 49.41 -17.87
C GLU A 178 72.70 50.09 -18.23
N SER A 179 73.28 49.79 -19.40
CA SER A 179 74.52 50.43 -19.85
C SER A 179 74.31 51.89 -20.24
N VAL A 180 73.19 52.22 -20.89
CA VAL A 180 72.76 53.58 -21.22
C VAL A 180 72.35 54.32 -19.95
N GLY A 181 71.68 53.65 -19.02
CA GLY A 181 71.33 54.13 -17.69
C GLY A 181 72.55 54.37 -16.81
N LYS A 182 73.60 53.54 -16.89
CA LYS A 182 74.91 53.79 -16.26
C LYS A 182 75.64 54.97 -16.89
N LYS A 183 75.55 55.14 -18.21
CA LYS A 183 76.12 56.29 -18.94
C LYS A 183 75.34 57.59 -18.75
N ALA A 184 74.03 57.51 -18.51
CA ALA A 184 73.15 58.65 -18.22
C ALA A 184 72.99 58.92 -16.71
N GLY A 185 73.39 57.96 -15.88
CA GLY A 185 73.18 57.90 -14.44
C GLY A 185 74.46 57.99 -13.61
N GLU A 186 75.48 58.72 -14.10
CA GLU A 186 76.49 59.33 -13.23
C GLU A 186 75.91 60.42 -12.30
N GLY A 187 74.59 60.53 -12.23
CA GLY A 187 73.92 61.15 -11.09
C GLY A 187 72.44 60.80 -11.02
N ALA A 188 72.08 59.67 -10.40
CA ALA A 188 70.98 59.58 -9.43
C ALA A 188 70.62 58.14 -9.03
N VAL A 189 71.00 57.82 -7.79
CA VAL A 189 70.21 57.16 -6.75
C VAL A 189 69.58 55.78 -7.05
N GLN A 190 70.21 54.78 -6.43
CA GLN A 190 69.62 53.57 -5.84
C GLN A 190 68.11 53.66 -5.57
N GLY A 191 67.34 52.75 -6.18
CA GLY A 191 65.92 52.60 -5.87
C GLY A 191 65.39 51.26 -6.33
N VAL A 192 65.86 50.17 -5.70
CA VAL A 192 65.28 48.84 -5.86
C VAL A 192 63.85 48.88 -5.32
N MET A 193 62.86 48.83 -6.21
CA MET A 193 61.50 48.46 -5.82
C MET A 193 61.43 46.94 -5.66
N THR A 194 61.54 46.46 -4.42
CA THR A 194 61.09 45.12 -4.04
C THR A 194 59.56 45.08 -4.14
N GLY A 195 59.06 44.60 -5.28
CA GLY A 195 57.65 44.35 -5.51
C GLY A 195 57.13 43.23 -4.60
N ILE A 196 56.24 43.61 -3.70
CA ILE A 196 55.47 42.73 -2.83
C ILE A 196 54.48 41.95 -3.71
N ILE A 197 54.73 40.66 -3.92
CA ILE A 197 53.66 39.72 -4.32
C ILE A 197 53.48 38.76 -3.14
N LYS A 198 52.66 39.20 -2.18
CA LYS A 198 52.14 38.36 -1.12
C LYS A 198 50.68 38.09 -1.47
N ALA A 199 50.44 37.03 -2.23
CA ALA A 199 49.08 36.55 -2.51
C ALA A 199 48.40 36.20 -1.16
N PRO A 200 47.21 36.75 -0.86
CA PRO A 200 46.55 36.48 0.41
C PRO A 200 45.75 35.18 0.32
N VAL A 201 46.39 34.05 0.59
CA VAL A 201 45.69 32.76 0.72
C VAL A 201 45.37 32.52 2.20
N SER A 202 44.50 33.32 2.78
CA SER A 202 43.87 33.03 4.08
C SER A 202 42.50 32.40 3.84
N ILE A 203 42.52 31.11 3.52
CA ILE A 203 41.32 30.31 3.26
C ILE A 203 40.74 29.83 4.61
N VAL A 204 39.82 30.62 5.13
CA VAL A 204 38.60 30.22 5.84
C VAL A 204 38.75 29.12 6.89
N SER A 205 39.09 29.50 8.12
CA SER A 205 39.25 28.59 9.27
C SER A 205 37.94 28.09 9.90
N ASN A 206 36.79 28.74 9.65
CA ASN A 206 35.63 28.61 10.56
C ASN A 206 34.29 28.23 9.90
N ILE A 207 34.25 27.90 8.59
CA ILE A 207 32.98 27.46 7.94
C ILE A 207 32.41 26.22 8.64
N GLY A 208 33.25 25.27 9.06
CA GLY A 208 32.77 24.07 9.76
C GLY A 208 32.12 24.33 11.13
N ASP A 209 32.44 25.44 11.79
CA ASP A 209 32.09 25.66 13.21
C ASP A 209 30.72 26.30 13.42
N ASN A 210 30.25 27.08 12.44
CA ASN A 210 28.99 27.84 12.53
C ASN A 210 27.90 27.33 11.59
N VAL A 211 28.21 26.48 10.62
CA VAL A 211 27.22 25.99 9.64
C VAL A 211 26.25 24.98 10.27
N LEU A 212 26.67 24.29 11.32
CA LEU A 212 25.93 23.17 11.91
C LEU A 212 26.12 23.23 13.42
N ASN A 213 25.03 23.09 14.20
CA ASN A 213 25.10 22.98 15.65
C ASN A 213 26.21 22.00 16.06
N SER A 214 27.29 22.56 16.63
CA SER A 214 28.61 21.93 16.73
C SER A 214 28.65 20.69 17.62
N SER A 215 27.57 20.38 18.35
CA SER A 215 27.47 19.24 19.25
C SER A 215 27.24 17.89 18.58
N GLU A 216 26.80 17.85 17.31
CA GLU A 216 26.41 16.58 16.64
C GLU A 216 27.45 16.04 15.63
N LEU A 217 28.48 16.85 15.31
CA LEU A 217 29.49 16.54 14.30
C LEU A 217 30.85 16.20 14.90
N ASN A 218 31.52 15.24 14.28
CA ASN A 218 32.92 14.94 14.56
C ASN A 218 33.87 15.81 13.70
N ASP A 219 35.15 15.81 14.06
CA ASP A 219 36.17 16.64 13.40
C ASP A 219 36.38 16.27 11.92
N GLU A 220 36.22 14.99 11.57
CA GLU A 220 36.35 14.52 10.18
C GLU A 220 35.21 15.04 9.29
N GLU A 221 33.96 14.96 9.75
CA GLU A 221 32.78 15.45 9.04
C GLU A 221 32.88 16.97 8.81
N ARG A 222 33.45 17.69 9.78
CA ARG A 222 33.71 19.13 9.72
C ARG A 222 34.73 19.47 8.64
N GLU A 223 35.87 18.77 8.60
CA GLU A 223 36.92 19.05 7.62
C GLU A 223 36.48 18.70 6.19
N ARG A 224 35.78 17.58 5.99
CA ARG A 224 35.26 17.22 4.66
C ARG A 224 34.22 18.21 4.14
N THR A 225 33.36 18.70 5.03
CA THR A 225 32.40 19.76 4.68
C THR A 225 33.12 21.05 4.30
N ARG A 226 34.22 21.37 4.98
CA ARG A 226 35.03 22.55 4.70
C ARG A 226 35.71 22.46 3.33
N GLU A 227 36.36 21.34 3.01
CA GLU A 227 37.02 21.12 1.71
C GLU A 227 36.04 21.34 0.55
N VAL A 228 34.87 20.70 0.64
CA VAL A 228 33.83 20.79 -0.37
C VAL A 228 33.23 22.21 -0.47
N SER A 229 33.07 22.89 0.66
CA SER A 229 32.58 24.28 0.66
C SER A 229 33.56 25.22 -0.04
N ILE A 230 34.87 25.05 0.14
CA ILE A 230 35.90 25.86 -0.53
C ILE A 230 35.83 25.66 -2.04
N GLU A 231 35.70 24.41 -2.50
CA GLU A 231 35.58 24.11 -3.93
C GLU A 231 34.36 24.81 -4.56
N LEU A 232 33.21 24.77 -3.87
CA LEU A 232 31.99 25.42 -4.34
C LEU A 232 32.13 26.95 -4.42
N LEU A 233 32.78 27.56 -3.43
CA LEU A 233 33.05 28.99 -3.42
C LEU A 233 33.98 29.42 -4.56
N THR A 234 34.92 28.56 -4.98
CA THR A 234 35.74 28.80 -6.17
C THR A 234 34.95 28.62 -7.46
N SER A 235 34.00 27.67 -7.52
CA SER A 235 33.17 27.45 -8.70
C SER A 235 32.20 28.59 -8.99
N GLY A 236 31.56 29.15 -7.95
CA GLY A 236 30.73 30.35 -8.02
C GLY A 236 29.42 30.24 -8.82
N ILE A 237 28.94 29.02 -9.12
CA ILE A 237 27.72 28.78 -9.91
C ILE A 237 26.57 28.36 -8.97
N PRO A 238 25.48 29.15 -8.85
CA PRO A 238 24.27 28.76 -8.12
C PRO A 238 23.64 27.47 -8.65
N GLY A 239 23.16 26.63 -7.76
CA GLY A 239 22.62 25.29 -8.07
C GLY A 239 23.67 24.17 -8.06
N ASN A 240 24.97 24.49 -8.01
CA ASN A 240 26.00 23.46 -7.88
C ASN A 240 25.92 22.77 -6.51
N VAL A 241 25.93 21.44 -6.56
CA VAL A 241 25.99 20.57 -5.39
C VAL A 241 27.32 19.82 -5.41
N ARG A 242 27.92 19.69 -4.24
CA ARG A 242 29.05 18.79 -4.02
C ARG A 242 28.77 17.89 -2.85
N GLU A 243 29.08 16.61 -3.02
CA GLU A 243 28.86 15.58 -2.02
C GLU A 243 30.19 15.01 -1.55
N TRP A 244 30.24 14.62 -0.29
CA TRP A 244 31.34 13.85 0.27
C TRP A 244 30.80 12.65 1.06
N LYS A 245 31.61 11.61 1.14
CA LYS A 245 31.31 10.39 1.92
C LYS A 245 32.52 10.05 2.77
N SER A 246 32.28 9.67 4.02
CA SER A 246 33.30 9.12 4.92
C SER A 246 33.03 7.65 5.18
N GLN A 247 34.08 6.84 4.98
CA GLN A 247 34.06 5.42 5.34
C GLN A 247 34.27 5.20 6.85
N GLN A 248 34.91 6.15 7.55
CA GLN A 248 35.23 6.06 8.97
C GLN A 248 33.99 6.33 9.83
N SER A 249 33.29 7.45 9.58
CA SER A 249 32.07 7.84 10.31
C SER A 249 30.78 7.24 9.76
N LYS A 250 30.83 6.59 8.58
CA LYS A 250 29.65 6.14 7.81
C LYS A 250 28.66 7.28 7.54
N SER A 251 29.20 8.49 7.40
CA SER A 251 28.45 9.71 7.12
C SER A 251 28.59 10.11 5.66
N ARG A 252 27.55 10.78 5.15
CA ARG A 252 27.53 11.41 3.84
C ARG A 252 27.02 12.82 4.02
N GLY A 253 27.64 13.77 3.33
CA GLY A 253 27.21 15.16 3.36
C GLY A 253 27.09 15.73 1.96
N SER A 254 26.21 16.70 1.81
CA SER A 254 26.10 17.53 0.61
C SER A 254 26.18 19.00 0.99
N VAL A 255 26.85 19.78 0.14
CA VAL A 255 26.88 21.23 0.20
C VAL A 255 26.32 21.74 -1.12
N THR A 256 25.37 22.67 -1.04
CA THR A 256 24.69 23.25 -2.20
C THR A 256 24.87 24.75 -2.20
N LEU A 257 25.35 25.31 -3.31
CA LEU A 257 25.36 26.76 -3.51
C LEU A 257 23.96 27.20 -3.90
N LEU A 258 23.26 27.89 -3.00
CA LEU A 258 21.89 28.33 -3.23
C LEU A 258 21.83 29.63 -4.02
N ASP A 259 22.65 30.60 -3.64
CA ASP A 259 22.60 31.95 -4.19
C ASP A 259 23.97 32.61 -4.15
N LYS A 260 24.19 33.53 -5.09
CA LYS A 260 25.35 34.41 -5.14
C LYS A 260 24.87 35.83 -5.38
N SER A 261 25.09 36.69 -4.40
CA SER A 261 24.71 38.09 -4.44
C SER A 261 25.93 38.99 -4.25
N GLU A 262 25.84 40.23 -4.73
CA GLU A 262 26.84 41.26 -4.49
C GLU A 262 26.18 42.43 -3.77
N SER A 263 26.67 42.77 -2.58
CA SER A 263 26.12 43.82 -1.74
C SER A 263 27.24 44.62 -1.09
N ASN A 264 27.20 45.95 -1.21
CA ASN A 264 28.19 46.88 -0.65
C ASN A 264 29.66 46.56 -1.04
N GLY A 265 29.91 46.11 -2.27
CA GLY A 265 31.26 45.73 -2.74
C GLY A 265 31.76 44.38 -2.22
N LYS A 266 30.90 43.60 -1.56
CA LYS A 266 31.18 42.24 -1.08
C LYS A 266 30.38 41.23 -1.90
N VAL A 267 31.05 40.17 -2.35
CA VAL A 267 30.42 39.02 -2.98
C VAL A 267 30.01 38.06 -1.87
N CYS A 268 28.72 37.85 -1.70
CA CYS A 268 28.12 36.95 -0.72
C CYS A 268 27.58 35.69 -1.41
N VAL A 269 27.84 34.54 -0.80
CA VAL A 269 27.41 33.24 -1.29
C VAL A 269 26.67 32.53 -0.17
N THR A 270 25.48 32.03 -0.50
CA THR A 270 24.66 31.24 0.42
C THR A 270 24.87 29.75 0.14
N LEU A 271 25.34 29.01 1.14
CA LEU A 271 25.52 27.56 1.08
C LEU A 271 24.48 26.88 1.98
N ARG A 272 23.88 25.79 1.50
CA ARG A 272 23.13 24.84 2.34
C ARG A 272 23.96 23.61 2.56
N VAL A 273 24.03 23.13 3.80
CA VAL A 273 24.75 21.92 4.15
C VAL A 273 23.79 20.93 4.78
N GLU A 274 23.87 19.68 4.33
CA GLU A 274 23.10 18.57 4.88
C GLU A 274 24.03 17.38 5.13
N ILE A 275 23.98 16.80 6.33
CA ILE A 275 24.78 15.64 6.71
C ILE A 275 23.88 14.53 7.25
N LEU A 276 24.08 13.33 6.72
CA LEU A 276 23.38 12.10 7.04
C LEU A 276 24.37 11.07 7.58
N ARG A 277 24.10 10.52 8.77
CA ARG A 277 24.85 9.38 9.32
C ARG A 277 23.99 8.12 9.19
N ARG A 278 24.44 7.19 8.35
CA ARG A 278 23.65 6.03 7.86
C ARG A 278 22.37 6.47 7.12
N ILE A 279 21.31 6.75 7.88
CA ILE A 279 19.97 7.16 7.40
C ILE A 279 19.37 8.34 8.20
N LYS A 280 20.01 8.76 9.30
CA LYS A 280 19.50 9.85 10.14
C LYS A 280 20.18 11.16 9.73
N LYS A 281 19.38 12.22 9.53
CA LYS A 281 19.88 13.59 9.38
C LYS A 281 20.46 14.04 10.71
N VAL A 282 21.77 14.28 10.73
CA VAL A 282 22.54 14.68 11.93
C VAL A 282 22.89 16.17 11.88
N ALA A 283 22.76 16.80 10.72
CA ALA A 283 23.06 18.20 10.57
C ALA A 283 22.37 18.76 9.32
N GLU A 284 21.74 19.91 9.45
CA GLU A 284 21.20 20.69 8.34
C GLU A 284 21.29 22.16 8.71
N GLY A 285 21.74 22.99 7.78
CA GLY A 285 21.87 24.42 8.00
C GLY A 285 22.20 25.18 6.73
N THR A 286 22.06 26.49 6.82
CA THR A 286 22.38 27.47 5.77
C THR A 286 23.38 28.47 6.29
N VAL A 287 24.39 28.79 5.50
CA VAL A 287 25.42 29.78 5.83
C VAL A 287 25.56 30.78 4.71
N VAL A 288 25.74 32.04 5.09
CA VAL A 288 26.08 33.13 4.17
C VAL A 288 27.53 33.50 4.44
N VAL A 289 28.36 33.37 3.42
CA VAL A 289 29.77 33.77 3.45
C VAL A 289 30.02 34.89 2.46
N CYS A 290 30.73 35.94 2.88
CA CYS A 290 30.98 37.11 2.04
C CYS A 290 32.49 37.37 1.92
N ARG A 291 32.91 37.86 0.76
CA ARG A 291 34.30 38.26 0.47
C ARG A 291 34.34 39.67 -0.10
N GLU A 292 35.26 40.48 0.39
CA GLU A 292 35.56 41.82 -0.15
C GLU A 292 36.79 41.71 -1.09
N GLY A 293 36.62 41.97 -2.38
CA GLY A 293 37.69 41.86 -3.38
C GLY A 293 38.32 40.45 -3.47
N GLU A 294 39.65 40.36 -3.37
CA GLU A 294 40.43 39.11 -3.28
C GLU A 294 40.74 38.71 -1.82
N GLY A 295 40.05 39.29 -0.83
CA GLY A 295 40.26 39.00 0.59
C GLY A 295 39.80 37.62 1.05
N ALA A 296 39.79 37.40 2.37
CA ALA A 296 39.27 36.17 2.97
C ALA A 296 37.72 36.12 2.89
N TRP A 297 37.15 34.91 2.84
CA TRP A 297 35.70 34.75 3.04
C TRP A 297 35.38 34.77 4.53
N GLU A 298 34.40 35.58 4.91
CA GLU A 298 33.90 35.75 6.27
C GLU A 298 32.45 35.30 6.38
N ILE A 299 32.08 34.64 7.49
CA ILE A 299 30.71 34.20 7.74
C ILE A 299 29.91 35.40 8.25
N VAL A 300 28.80 35.71 7.59
CA VAL A 300 27.93 36.86 7.91
C VAL A 300 26.63 36.41 8.57
N GLU A 301 26.09 35.25 8.19
CA GLU A 301 24.87 34.69 8.78
C GLU A 301 24.92 33.15 8.76
N SER A 302 24.38 32.50 9.79
CA SER A 302 24.22 31.05 9.86
C SER A 302 22.88 30.71 10.52
N ARG A 303 22.10 29.82 9.90
CA ARG A 303 20.79 29.35 10.39
C ARG A 303 20.62 27.85 10.24
#